data_AF-A0A6N8EHP0-F1
#
_entry.id   AF-A0A6N8EHP0-F1
#
_cell.length_a   1.000
_cell.length_b   1.000
_cell.length_c   1.000
_cell.angle_alpha   90.00
_cell.angle_beta   90.00
_cell.angle_gamma   90.00
#
_symmetry.space_group_name_H-M   'P 1'
#
loop_
_entity.id
_entity.type
_entity.pdbx_description
1 polymer ?
#
loop_
_entity_poly.entity_id
_entity_poly.type
_entity_poly.pdbx_seq_one_letter_code
_entity_poly.pdbx_strand_id
1 'polypeptide(L)'
;MILKIIIDDQPHEINVPDALLAEARDYFDQIDRDMDGGWQMSRDWVEAPDRIQRAQIVADRLLTAIETGNLKLGTLMAGYLLDRLPGLESVEPDIQGEIQNTGFEMTQNTATAASPATSKPAGAGLSKLAAMEQAGRDVTQVFRVGRGYRFSVFDHDTGAWMDAPLAPTEQEAGRLRQEAFKARYEALLAGG
;
A
#
# COMPACT_ATOMS: atom_id res chain seq x y z
N MET A 1 -4.80 17.81 -10.66
CA MET A 1 -4.90 16.47 -10.01
C MET A 1 -4.22 16.45 -8.63
N ILE A 2 -4.51 15.47 -7.77
CA ILE A 2 -3.84 15.31 -6.45
C ILE A 2 -3.31 13.87 -6.36
N LEU A 3 -2.05 13.71 -5.95
CA LEU A 3 -1.46 12.42 -5.61
C LEU A 3 -1.26 12.34 -4.09
N LYS A 4 -1.67 11.23 -3.47
CA LYS A 4 -1.36 10.94 -2.07
C LYS A 4 -0.06 10.12 -2.00
N ILE A 5 0.85 10.50 -1.11
CA ILE A 5 2.05 9.74 -0.80
C ILE A 5 2.07 9.43 0.69
N ILE A 6 2.29 8.18 1.06
CA ILE A 6 2.31 7.72 2.47
C ILE A 6 3.76 7.48 2.85
N ILE A 7 4.28 8.25 3.80
CA ILE A 7 5.66 8.18 4.29
C ILE A 7 5.59 7.95 5.79
N ASP A 8 6.18 6.87 6.29
CA ASP A 8 6.15 6.53 7.73
C ASP A 8 4.71 6.53 8.32
N ASP A 9 3.76 5.92 7.61
CA ASP A 9 2.31 5.91 7.92
C ASP A 9 1.63 7.31 7.86
N GLN A 10 2.37 8.37 7.51
CA GLN A 10 1.83 9.72 7.38
C GLN A 10 1.42 10.01 5.94
N PRO A 11 0.13 10.34 5.70
CA PRO A 11 -0.32 10.73 4.37
C PRO A 11 0.05 12.18 4.07
N HIS A 12 0.66 12.39 2.91
CA HIS A 12 0.94 13.69 2.33
C HIS A 12 0.25 13.83 0.98
N GLU A 13 -0.29 15.00 0.70
CA GLU A 13 -0.99 15.28 -0.55
C GLU A 13 -0.17 16.23 -1.40
N ILE A 14 0.07 15.84 -2.66
CA ILE A 14 0.78 16.67 -3.64
C ILE A 14 -0.21 17.10 -4.70
N ASN A 15 -0.48 18.39 -4.74
CA ASN A 15 -1.27 18.98 -5.80
C ASN A 15 -0.42 19.13 -7.06
N VAL A 16 -0.82 18.43 -8.12
CA VAL A 16 -0.18 18.49 -9.44
C VAL A 16 -1.11 19.25 -10.39
N PRO A 17 -0.74 20.46 -10.83
CA PRO A 17 -1.57 21.22 -11.75
C PRO A 17 -1.61 20.55 -13.14
N ASP A 18 -2.79 20.50 -13.75
CA ASP A 18 -3.01 19.85 -15.05
C ASP A 18 -2.19 20.50 -16.18
N ALA A 19 -1.91 21.80 -16.09
CA ALA A 19 -1.00 22.49 -17.01
C ALA A 19 0.42 21.90 -16.96
N LEU A 20 0.93 21.60 -15.76
CA LEU A 20 2.26 20.99 -15.59
C LEU A 20 2.29 19.59 -16.19
N LEU A 21 1.23 18.79 -16.05
CA LEU A 21 1.15 17.48 -16.69
C LEU A 21 1.22 17.57 -18.22
N ALA A 22 0.57 18.58 -18.82
CA ALA A 22 0.61 18.80 -20.25
C ALA A 22 1.99 19.29 -20.73
N GLU A 23 2.61 20.22 -20.00
CA GLU A 23 3.89 20.83 -20.37
C GLU A 23 5.10 19.92 -20.08
N ALA A 24 5.01 19.05 -19.06
CA ALA A 24 6.11 18.19 -18.65
C ALA A 24 6.17 16.84 -19.39
N ARG A 25 5.29 16.59 -20.36
CA ARG A 25 5.23 15.30 -21.09
C ARG A 25 6.53 14.94 -21.78
N ASP A 26 7.15 15.88 -22.47
CA ASP A 26 8.47 15.66 -23.10
C ASP A 26 9.55 15.31 -22.06
N TYR A 27 9.45 15.89 -20.85
CA TYR A 27 10.34 15.57 -19.75
C TYR A 27 10.08 14.17 -19.18
N PHE A 28 8.82 13.74 -19.08
CA PHE A 28 8.47 12.38 -18.69
C PHE A 28 8.98 11.35 -19.70
N ASP A 29 8.83 11.64 -20.99
CA ASP A 29 9.41 10.81 -22.06
C ASP A 29 10.94 10.74 -21.96
N GLN A 30 11.59 11.83 -21.56
CA GLN A 30 13.05 11.85 -21.36
C GLN A 30 13.47 10.97 -20.17
N ILE A 31 12.71 11.00 -19.07
CA ILE A 31 12.93 10.10 -17.92
C ILE A 31 12.79 8.64 -18.36
N ASP A 32 11.79 8.33 -19.19
CA ASP A 32 11.59 6.98 -19.70
C ASP A 32 12.73 6.49 -20.58
N ARG A 33 13.31 7.38 -21.40
CA ARG A 33 14.49 7.05 -22.21
C ARG A 33 15.75 6.88 -21.36
N ASP A 34 15.89 7.66 -20.30
CA ASP A 34 16.98 7.54 -19.32
C ASP A 34 16.96 6.16 -18.66
N MET A 35 15.78 5.69 -18.24
CA MET A 35 15.61 4.36 -17.65
C MET A 35 15.79 3.19 -18.64
N ASP A 36 15.65 3.44 -19.94
CA ASP A 36 15.86 2.43 -20.99
C ASP A 36 17.33 1.98 -21.10
N GLY A 37 18.27 2.79 -20.60
CA GLY A 37 19.68 2.43 -20.48
C GLY A 37 20.00 1.49 -19.31
N GLY A 38 18.97 1.07 -18.58
CA GLY A 38 19.08 0.31 -17.34
C GLY A 38 19.19 1.19 -16.11
N TRP A 39 18.73 0.66 -14.98
CA TRP A 39 18.69 1.37 -13.71
C TRP A 39 19.14 0.46 -12.56
N GLN A 40 19.88 1.03 -11.61
CA GLN A 40 20.18 0.34 -10.36
C GLN A 40 19.00 0.51 -9.40
N MET A 41 18.24 -0.57 -9.21
CA MET A 41 17.15 -0.63 -8.23
C MET A 41 17.67 -1.32 -6.96
N SER A 42 17.99 -0.51 -5.96
CA SER A 42 18.59 -0.98 -4.70
C SER A 42 19.89 -1.76 -4.95
N ARG A 43 19.89 -3.07 -4.75
CA ARG A 43 21.07 -3.95 -4.94
C ARG A 43 21.13 -4.59 -6.34
N ASP A 44 20.05 -4.50 -7.10
CA ASP A 44 19.88 -5.18 -8.39
C ASP A 44 19.99 -4.19 -9.55
N TRP A 45 20.62 -4.62 -10.63
CA TRP A 45 20.64 -3.87 -11.88
C TRP A 45 19.54 -4.40 -12.79
N VAL A 46 18.66 -3.50 -13.26
CA VAL A 46 17.57 -3.82 -14.17
C VAL A 46 17.86 -3.19 -15.52
N GLU A 47 18.12 -4.01 -16.54
CA GLU A 47 18.54 -3.53 -17.86
C GLU A 47 17.44 -2.76 -18.60
N ALA A 48 16.18 -3.16 -18.44
CA ALA A 48 15.03 -2.50 -19.07
C ALA A 48 13.85 -2.53 -18.09
N PRO A 49 13.73 -1.55 -17.18
CA PRO A 49 12.66 -1.51 -16.20
C PRO A 49 11.29 -1.46 -16.89
N ASP A 50 10.36 -2.31 -16.45
CA ASP A 50 8.98 -2.27 -16.93
C ASP A 50 8.23 -1.07 -16.35
N ARG A 51 7.00 -0.83 -16.80
CA ARG A 51 6.18 0.33 -16.39
C ARG A 51 6.05 0.46 -14.86
N ILE A 52 5.85 -0.65 -14.15
CA ILE A 52 5.73 -0.65 -12.69
C ILE A 52 7.08 -0.32 -12.05
N GLN A 53 8.15 -0.98 -12.49
CA GLN A 53 9.51 -0.70 -12.00
C GLN A 53 9.93 0.77 -12.23
N ARG A 54 9.59 1.34 -13.39
CA ARG A 54 9.79 2.77 -13.68
C ARG A 54 9.05 3.67 -12.69
N ALA A 55 7.79 3.33 -12.38
CA ALA A 55 7.04 4.04 -11.36
C ALA A 55 7.69 3.90 -9.97
N GLN A 56 8.23 2.74 -9.62
CA GLN A 56 8.94 2.54 -8.35
C GLN A 56 10.20 3.41 -8.27
N ILE A 57 10.98 3.47 -9.36
CA ILE A 57 12.16 4.34 -9.46
C ILE A 57 11.76 5.81 -9.30
N VAL A 58 10.68 6.26 -9.94
CA VAL A 58 10.22 7.64 -9.81
C VAL A 58 9.63 7.93 -8.43
N ALA A 59 8.98 6.97 -7.79
CA ALA A 59 8.49 7.10 -6.43
C ALA A 59 9.63 7.24 -5.40
N ASP A 60 10.75 6.53 -5.60
CA ASP A 60 11.98 6.72 -4.82
C ASP A 60 12.58 8.13 -5.01
N ARG A 61 12.66 8.60 -6.26
CA ARG A 61 13.08 9.99 -6.56
C ARG A 61 12.13 11.02 -5.95
N LEU A 62 10.83 10.74 -5.94
CA LEU A 62 9.81 11.57 -5.28
C LEU A 62 10.04 11.64 -3.77
N LEU A 63 10.27 10.50 -3.12
CA LEU A 63 10.60 10.45 -1.68
C LEU A 63 11.83 11.31 -1.38
N THR A 64 12.92 11.12 -2.13
CA THR A 64 14.15 11.92 -1.99
C THR A 64 13.87 13.43 -2.16
N ALA A 65 13.04 13.80 -3.13
CA ALA A 65 12.67 15.20 -3.36
C ALA A 65 11.90 15.81 -2.17
N ILE A 66 11.05 15.02 -1.51
CA ILE A 66 10.31 15.45 -0.32
C ILE A 66 11.27 15.59 0.87
N GLU A 67 12.13 14.60 1.12
CA GLU A 67 13.10 14.62 2.21
C GLU A 67 14.10 15.79 2.10
N THR A 68 14.48 16.14 0.87
CA THR A 68 15.36 17.28 0.60
C THR A 68 14.62 18.62 0.52
N GLY A 69 13.30 18.64 0.68
CA GLY A 69 12.46 19.84 0.60
C GLY A 69 12.31 20.44 -0.80
N ASN A 70 12.67 19.69 -1.85
CA ASN A 70 12.56 20.13 -3.24
C ASN A 70 11.14 19.90 -3.78
N LEU A 71 10.21 20.76 -3.36
CA LEU A 71 8.80 20.66 -3.72
C LEU A 71 8.56 20.70 -5.23
N LYS A 72 9.34 21.48 -6.00
CA LYS A 72 9.20 21.54 -7.46
C LYS A 72 9.50 20.18 -8.11
N LEU A 73 10.61 19.55 -7.70
CA LEU A 73 10.95 18.23 -8.20
C LEU A 73 9.92 17.19 -7.72
N GLY A 74 9.47 17.27 -6.48
CA GLY A 74 8.42 16.40 -5.94
C GLY A 74 7.11 16.51 -6.75
N THR A 75 6.62 17.71 -7.04
CA THR A 75 5.43 17.89 -7.89
C THR A 75 5.63 17.33 -9.29
N LEU A 76 6.84 17.44 -9.85
CA LEU A 76 7.16 16.91 -11.17
C LEU A 76 7.17 15.37 -11.19
N MET A 77 7.76 14.72 -10.17
CA MET A 77 7.76 13.26 -10.03
C MET A 77 6.35 12.72 -9.74
N ALA A 78 5.58 13.41 -8.91
CA ALA A 78 4.17 13.09 -8.70
C ALA A 78 3.37 13.18 -10.01
N GLY A 79 3.65 14.19 -10.84
CA GLY A 79 3.03 14.31 -12.16
C GLY A 79 3.39 13.17 -13.11
N TYR A 80 4.65 12.74 -13.13
CA TYR A 80 5.07 11.57 -13.91
C TYR A 80 4.26 10.33 -13.50
N LEU A 81 4.12 10.08 -12.19
CA LEU A 81 3.38 8.92 -11.69
C LEU A 81 1.92 8.95 -12.13
N LEU A 82 1.26 10.11 -12.07
CA LEU A 82 -0.12 10.27 -12.51
C LEU A 82 -0.31 10.12 -14.04
N ASP A 83 0.65 10.57 -14.87
CA ASP A 83 0.59 10.39 -16.33
C ASP A 83 0.85 8.93 -16.72
N ARG A 84 1.85 8.29 -16.11
CA ARG A 84 2.26 6.92 -16.43
C ARG A 84 1.43 5.84 -15.74
N LEU A 85 0.76 6.11 -14.62
CA LEU A 85 -0.16 5.18 -13.97
C LEU A 85 -1.56 5.81 -13.89
N PRO A 86 -2.36 5.70 -14.97
CA PRO A 86 -3.71 6.25 -14.97
C PRO A 86 -4.55 5.54 -13.92
N GLY A 87 -5.18 6.31 -13.05
CA GLY A 87 -5.94 5.82 -11.91
C GLY A 87 -5.12 5.65 -10.64
N LEU A 88 -3.85 6.03 -10.59
CA LEU A 88 -3.10 6.07 -9.33
C LEU A 88 -3.73 7.08 -8.35
N GLU A 89 -4.03 6.64 -7.12
CA GLU A 89 -4.52 7.49 -6.02
C GLU A 89 -3.44 7.71 -4.96
N SER A 90 -2.81 6.62 -4.52
CA SER A 90 -1.81 6.65 -3.45
C SER A 90 -0.53 5.91 -3.84
N VAL A 91 0.62 6.41 -3.39
CA VAL A 91 1.93 5.74 -3.49
C VAL A 91 2.57 5.62 -2.11
N GLU A 92 3.15 4.46 -1.83
CA GLU A 92 3.80 4.14 -0.56
C GLU A 92 5.26 3.75 -0.85
N PRO A 93 6.17 4.73 -0.98
CA PRO A 93 7.58 4.43 -1.20
C PRO A 93 8.21 3.75 0.01
N ASP A 94 9.10 2.79 -0.25
CA ASP A 94 9.84 2.10 0.80
C ASP A 94 10.94 3.00 1.39
N ILE A 95 10.75 3.41 2.64
CA ILE A 95 11.71 4.27 3.37
C ILE A 95 12.99 3.52 3.81
N GLN A 96 13.06 2.20 3.63
CA GLN A 96 14.26 1.40 3.92
C GLN A 96 15.21 1.35 2.70
N GLY A 97 14.84 1.95 1.58
CA GLY A 97 15.63 2.01 0.35
C GLY A 97 15.47 0.77 -0.54
N GLU A 98 14.50 -0.09 -0.28
CA GLU A 98 14.14 -1.21 -1.14
C GLU A 98 13.07 -0.76 -2.14
N ILE A 99 13.51 -0.13 -3.23
CA ILE A 99 12.66 0.52 -4.26
C ILE A 99 11.56 -0.42 -4.75
N GLN A 100 11.88 -1.70 -4.88
CA GLN A 100 10.98 -2.79 -5.30
C GLN A 100 9.80 -3.05 -4.35
N ASN A 101 9.87 -2.64 -3.08
CA ASN A 101 8.79 -2.76 -2.10
C ASN A 101 7.79 -1.59 -2.18
N THR A 102 8.04 -0.60 -3.03
CA THR A 102 7.12 0.54 -3.22
C THR A 102 5.73 0.06 -3.67
N GLY A 103 4.71 0.42 -2.89
CA GLY A 103 3.31 0.11 -3.14
C GLY A 103 2.58 1.21 -3.95
N PHE A 104 1.62 0.79 -4.77
CA PHE A 104 0.74 1.70 -5.51
C PHE A 104 -0.72 1.31 -5.28
N GLU A 105 -1.53 2.29 -4.91
CA GLU A 105 -2.97 2.16 -4.75
C GLU A 105 -3.66 2.83 -5.95
N MET A 106 -4.42 2.05 -6.70
CA MET A 106 -5.15 2.51 -7.88
C MET A 106 -6.62 2.72 -7.54
N THR A 107 -7.29 3.53 -8.36
CA THR A 107 -8.69 3.88 -8.21
C THR A 107 -9.57 2.68 -8.49
N GLN A 108 -9.82 1.95 -7.42
CA GLN A 108 -10.92 1.03 -7.29
C GLN A 108 -11.88 1.69 -6.32
N ASN A 109 -13.05 2.05 -6.83
CA ASN A 109 -14.17 2.43 -5.99
C ASN A 109 -14.51 1.26 -5.06
N THR A 110 -13.88 1.22 -3.89
CA THR A 110 -14.30 0.51 -2.69
C THR A 110 -13.69 1.21 -1.50
N ALA A 111 -14.51 1.91 -0.71
CA ALA A 111 -14.29 1.86 0.72
C ALA A 111 -14.18 0.38 1.10
N THR A 112 -12.98 -0.11 1.43
CA THR A 112 -12.64 -1.23 2.34
C THR A 112 -11.15 -1.57 2.20
N ALA A 113 -10.48 -1.68 3.35
CA ALA A 113 -9.11 -2.12 3.61
C ALA A 113 -8.36 -3.02 2.58
N ALA A 114 -7.14 -2.58 2.27
CA ALA A 114 -5.87 -3.32 2.16
C ALA A 114 -5.76 -4.65 1.38
N SER A 115 -4.97 -4.57 0.31
CA SER A 115 -4.38 -5.52 -0.66
C SER A 115 -3.60 -6.75 -0.12
N PRO A 116 -3.01 -7.61 -0.98
CA PRO A 116 -3.54 -8.25 -2.20
C PRO A 116 -3.41 -9.79 -2.15
N ALA A 117 -4.29 -10.48 -2.86
CA ALA A 117 -4.23 -11.92 -3.10
C ALA A 117 -3.37 -12.27 -4.32
N THR A 118 -2.48 -13.25 -4.19
CA THR A 118 -1.95 -14.07 -5.30
C THR A 118 -2.60 -15.44 -5.27
N SER A 119 -3.00 -15.96 -6.43
CA SER A 119 -3.96 -17.05 -6.59
C SER A 119 -3.33 -18.43 -6.88
N LYS A 120 -3.70 -19.44 -6.05
CA LYS A 120 -4.09 -20.87 -6.33
C LYS A 120 -3.07 -21.91 -6.91
N PRO A 121 -3.31 -23.26 -6.78
CA PRO A 121 -4.56 -23.97 -6.43
C PRO A 121 -4.53 -25.10 -5.35
N ALA A 122 -5.72 -25.29 -4.76
CA ALA A 122 -6.41 -26.49 -4.27
C ALA A 122 -5.63 -27.73 -3.75
N GLY A 123 -5.87 -28.06 -2.47
CA GLY A 123 -5.82 -29.42 -1.94
C GLY A 123 -5.45 -29.51 -0.46
N ALA A 124 -6.43 -29.84 0.39
CA ALA A 124 -6.35 -30.03 1.86
C ALA A 124 -6.14 -28.74 2.68
N GLY A 125 -6.74 -28.69 3.88
CA GLY A 125 -6.92 -27.50 4.73
C GLY A 125 -5.72 -26.55 4.82
N LEU A 126 -5.99 -25.25 5.01
CA LEU A 126 -4.95 -24.20 5.01
C LEU A 126 -3.80 -24.58 5.95
N SER A 127 -2.60 -24.70 5.37
CA SER A 127 -1.36 -24.85 6.12
C SER A 127 -1.27 -23.79 7.23
N LYS A 128 -0.75 -24.16 8.40
CA LYS A 128 -0.56 -23.31 9.59
C LYS A 128 -0.06 -21.88 9.28
N LEU A 129 0.84 -21.74 8.32
CA LEU A 129 1.35 -20.45 7.85
C LEU A 129 0.25 -19.61 7.17
N ALA A 130 -0.46 -20.20 6.20
CA ALA A 130 -1.58 -19.57 5.50
C ALA A 130 -2.75 -19.24 6.44
N ALA A 131 -3.00 -20.08 7.45
CA ALA A 131 -4.01 -19.80 8.47
C ALA A 131 -3.63 -18.60 9.35
N MET A 132 -2.33 -18.39 9.65
CA MET A 132 -1.86 -17.19 10.37
C MET A 132 -1.97 -15.92 9.52
N GLU A 133 -1.60 -16.00 8.24
CA GLU A 133 -1.70 -14.87 7.30
C GLU A 133 -3.15 -14.47 7.05
N GLN A 134 -4.03 -15.45 6.87
CA GLN A 134 -5.46 -15.22 6.68
C GLN A 134 -6.08 -14.60 7.93
N ALA A 135 -5.78 -15.12 9.12
CA ALA A 135 -6.22 -14.52 10.38
C ALA A 135 -5.70 -13.07 10.57
N GLY A 136 -4.54 -12.73 10.00
CA GLY A 136 -4.01 -11.37 9.99
C GLY A 136 -4.80 -10.42 9.09
N ARG A 137 -5.28 -10.92 7.95
CA ARG A 137 -6.16 -10.19 7.03
C ARG A 137 -7.56 -10.00 7.58
N ASP A 138 -8.04 -10.98 8.34
CA ASP A 138 -9.39 -10.99 8.90
C ASP A 138 -9.56 -10.14 10.15
N VAL A 139 -8.49 -9.53 10.67
CA VAL A 139 -8.54 -8.72 11.88
C VAL A 139 -7.76 -7.43 11.70
N THR A 140 -8.47 -6.30 11.63
CA THR A 140 -7.82 -4.99 11.51
C THR A 140 -6.90 -4.73 12.70
N GLN A 141 -5.97 -3.79 12.54
CA GLN A 141 -5.24 -3.25 13.68
C GLN A 141 -6.20 -2.58 14.67
N VAL A 142 -5.77 -2.46 15.92
CA VAL A 142 -6.51 -1.70 16.93
C VAL A 142 -6.40 -0.22 16.56
N PHE A 143 -7.52 0.45 16.44
CA PHE A 143 -7.57 1.87 16.15
C PHE A 143 -8.41 2.61 17.19
N ARG A 144 -8.04 3.87 17.43
CA ARG A 144 -8.63 4.69 18.49
C ARG A 144 -9.94 5.31 18.02
N VAL A 145 -11.00 5.16 18.82
CA VAL A 145 -12.33 5.73 18.54
C VAL A 145 -12.85 6.45 19.77
N GLY A 146 -12.90 7.78 19.68
CA GLY A 146 -13.26 8.66 20.78
C GLY A 146 -12.31 8.48 21.97
N ARG A 147 -12.85 7.99 23.10
CA ARG A 147 -12.10 7.75 24.35
C ARG A 147 -11.70 6.28 24.56
N GLY A 148 -11.92 5.43 23.56
CA GLY A 148 -11.58 4.01 23.60
C GLY A 148 -10.85 3.53 22.34
N TYR A 149 -10.64 2.24 22.28
CA TYR A 149 -9.94 1.52 21.22
C TYR A 149 -10.86 0.44 20.68
N ARG A 150 -10.86 0.21 19.36
CA ARG A 150 -11.65 -0.83 18.71
C ARG A 150 -10.87 -1.50 17.58
N PHE A 151 -11.36 -2.63 17.12
CA PHE A 151 -10.89 -3.32 15.92
C PHE A 151 -12.10 -3.88 15.17
N SER A 152 -11.90 -4.31 13.93
CA SER A 152 -12.95 -4.97 13.14
C SER A 152 -12.47 -6.34 12.72
N VAL A 153 -13.38 -7.30 12.71
CA VAL A 153 -13.13 -8.68 12.30
C VAL A 153 -13.96 -8.94 11.06
N PHE A 154 -13.33 -9.47 10.03
CA PHE A 154 -14.02 -9.92 8.84
C PHE A 154 -14.65 -11.29 9.09
N ASP A 155 -15.94 -11.39 8.80
CA ASP A 155 -16.69 -12.64 8.86
C ASP A 155 -16.83 -13.23 7.45
N HIS A 156 -16.21 -14.40 7.22
CA HIS A 156 -16.22 -15.07 5.91
C HIS A 156 -17.57 -15.73 5.57
N ASP A 157 -18.38 -16.04 6.58
CA ASP A 157 -19.70 -16.65 6.37
C ASP A 157 -20.67 -15.63 5.80
N THR A 158 -20.60 -14.39 6.29
CA THR A 158 -21.46 -13.27 5.89
C THR A 158 -20.80 -12.30 4.90
N GLY A 159 -19.48 -12.39 4.71
CA GLY A 159 -18.70 -11.48 3.87
C GLY A 159 -18.68 -10.04 4.42
N ALA A 160 -18.91 -9.86 5.72
CA ALA A 160 -19.09 -8.55 6.35
C ALA A 160 -18.06 -8.28 7.44
N TRP A 161 -17.68 -7.01 7.59
CA TRP A 161 -16.86 -6.57 8.71
C TRP A 161 -17.74 -6.34 9.95
N MET A 162 -17.44 -7.08 11.01
CA MET A 162 -18.06 -6.91 12.32
C MET A 162 -17.16 -6.05 13.20
N ASP A 163 -17.70 -4.94 13.72
CA ASP A 163 -16.98 -4.13 14.70
C ASP A 163 -16.91 -4.82 16.06
N ALA A 164 -15.72 -4.80 16.66
CA ALA A 164 -15.50 -5.33 17.99
C ALA A 164 -15.96 -4.32 19.05
N PRO A 165 -16.34 -4.79 20.25
CA PRO A 165 -16.75 -3.92 21.34
C PRO A 165 -15.65 -2.90 21.68
N LEU A 166 -16.06 -1.66 21.93
CA LEU A 166 -15.15 -0.57 22.30
C LEU A 166 -14.47 -0.91 23.63
N ALA A 167 -13.15 -1.03 23.61
CA ALA A 167 -12.34 -1.24 24.80
C ALA A 167 -11.85 0.11 25.37
N PRO A 168 -11.78 0.26 26.70
CA PRO A 168 -11.32 1.51 27.33
C PRO A 168 -9.80 1.71 27.20
N THR A 169 -9.02 0.66 26.94
CA THR A 169 -7.55 0.70 26.83
C THR A 169 -7.06 -0.07 25.62
N GLU A 170 -5.92 0.35 25.07
CA GLU A 170 -5.27 -0.31 23.94
C GLU A 170 -4.87 -1.76 24.28
N GLN A 171 -4.43 -2.00 25.52
CA GLN A 171 -4.08 -3.35 25.98
C GLN A 171 -5.29 -4.29 25.99
N GLU A 172 -6.46 -3.79 26.42
CA GLU A 172 -7.69 -4.58 26.42
C GLU A 172 -8.18 -4.83 24.98
N ALA A 173 -8.11 -3.83 24.10
CA ALA A 173 -8.40 -4.02 22.68
C ALA A 173 -7.43 -5.01 22.02
N GLY A 174 -6.14 -4.96 22.36
CA GLY A 174 -5.12 -5.88 21.86
C GLY A 174 -5.37 -7.32 22.31
N ARG A 175 -5.78 -7.52 23.57
CA ARG A 175 -6.15 -8.84 24.10
C ARG A 175 -7.39 -9.40 23.40
N LEU A 176 -8.44 -8.60 23.27
CA LEU A 176 -9.66 -8.99 22.55
C LEU A 176 -9.39 -9.30 21.07
N ARG A 177 -8.52 -8.51 20.42
CA ARG A 177 -8.04 -8.76 19.05
C ARG A 177 -7.33 -10.10 18.96
N GLN A 178 -6.45 -10.41 19.92
CA GLN A 178 -5.71 -11.67 19.95
C GLN A 178 -6.63 -12.87 20.16
N GLU A 179 -7.67 -12.75 21.00
CA GLU A 179 -8.69 -13.78 21.16
C GLU A 179 -9.50 -13.98 19.87
N ALA A 180 -9.88 -12.90 19.18
CA ALA A 180 -10.57 -12.99 17.89
C ALA A 180 -9.69 -13.62 16.80
N PHE A 181 -8.41 -13.23 16.74
CA PHE A 181 -7.41 -13.81 15.84
C PHE A 181 -7.25 -15.31 16.09
N LYS A 182 -7.14 -15.71 17.37
CA LYS A 182 -7.01 -17.12 17.76
C LYS A 182 -8.26 -17.93 17.37
N ALA A 183 -9.46 -17.41 17.67
CA ALA A 183 -10.71 -18.09 17.32
C ALA A 183 -10.87 -18.28 15.80
N ARG A 184 -10.48 -17.28 14.98
CA ARG A 184 -10.49 -17.39 13.52
C ARG A 184 -9.43 -18.35 13.00
N TYR A 185 -8.22 -18.30 13.55
CA TYR A 185 -7.16 -19.26 13.23
C TYR A 185 -7.59 -20.70 13.53
N GLU A 186 -8.26 -20.95 14.68
CA GLU A 186 -8.81 -22.27 15.02
C GLU A 186 -9.95 -22.69 14.07
N ALA A 187 -10.85 -21.77 13.69
CA ALA A 187 -11.91 -22.06 12.72
C ALA A 187 -11.37 -22.38 11.31
N LEU A 188 -10.34 -21.66 10.86
CA LEU A 188 -9.65 -21.89 9.58
C LEU A 188 -8.91 -23.23 9.57
N LEU A 189 -8.42 -23.69 10.72
CA LEU A 189 -7.83 -25.02 10.87
C LEU A 189 -8.87 -26.14 10.99
N ALA A 190 -10.04 -25.86 11.58
CA ALA A 190 -11.10 -26.85 11.80
C ALA A 190 -12.02 -27.07 10.59
N GLY A 191 -12.10 -26.12 9.66
CA GLY A 191 -12.96 -26.15 8.47
C GLY A 191 -12.31 -26.77 7.21
N GLY A 192 -11.30 -27.63 7.36
CA GLY A 192 -10.59 -28.31 6.27
C GLY A 192 -11.16 -29.67 5.89
#